data_AF-A0A9J6EHV8-F1
#
_entry.id   AF-A0A9J6EHV8-F1
#
_cell.length_a   1.000
_cell.length_b   1.000
_cell.length_c   1.000
_cell.angle_alpha   90.00
_cell.angle_beta   90.00
_cell.angle_gamma   90.00
#
_symmetry.space_group_name_H-M   'P 1'
#
loop_
_entity.id
_entity.type
_entity.pdbx_description
1 polymer ?
#
loop_
_entity_poly.entity_id
_entity_poly.type
_entity_poly.pdbx_seq_one_letter_code
_entity_poly.pdbx_strand_id
1 'polypeptide(L)'
;MVAFKAALILCVLVLPAYAQTAGAEPPRPEINWGKCPQLQPSKEERQQKALVIDTCLEKVPLPDVEHANEFNKNGQYRFDRARTEILNKKLAADVEPKVLAKHDECKKEAEEKFAHQFVAQVQLYQACMDYHISQICGIQIQGGAGAPAHG
;
A
#
# COMPACT_ATOMS: atom_id res chain seq x y z
N MET A 1 -68.55 9.48 -16.57
CA MET A 1 -68.34 8.28 -17.40
C MET A 1 -67.86 8.70 -18.79
N VAL A 2 -66.56 8.61 -19.09
CA VAL A 2 -65.97 8.28 -20.40
C VAL A 2 -64.58 7.70 -20.09
N ALA A 3 -64.22 6.61 -20.78
CA ALA A 3 -63.24 5.61 -20.37
C ALA A 3 -61.88 5.72 -21.09
N PHE A 4 -60.85 5.27 -20.38
CA PHE A 4 -59.59 4.60 -20.77
C PHE A 4 -59.02 4.78 -22.19
N LYS A 5 -57.76 5.26 -22.25
CA LYS A 5 -56.68 4.78 -23.14
C LYS A 5 -55.35 5.31 -22.58
N ALA A 6 -54.59 4.48 -21.85
CA ALA A 6 -53.54 3.62 -22.39
C ALA A 6 -52.33 4.43 -22.93
N ALA A 7 -51.34 4.62 -22.06
CA ALA A 7 -49.94 4.70 -22.45
C ALA A 7 -49.11 4.30 -21.23
N LEU A 8 -49.06 2.99 -20.98
CA LEU A 8 -48.01 2.35 -20.20
C LEU A 8 -46.69 2.69 -20.92
N ILE A 9 -46.02 3.73 -20.44
CA ILE A 9 -44.65 4.05 -20.85
C ILE A 9 -43.78 2.95 -20.24
N LEU A 10 -43.50 1.96 -21.09
CA LEU A 10 -42.49 0.94 -20.89
C LEU A 10 -41.15 1.69 -20.76
N CYS A 11 -40.75 2.00 -19.53
CA CYS A 11 -39.40 2.43 -19.24
C CYS A 11 -38.51 1.19 -19.45
N VAL A 12 -38.04 1.00 -20.67
CA VAL A 12 -36.95 0.06 -20.98
C VAL A 12 -35.72 0.62 -20.27
N LEU A 13 -35.58 0.26 -18.99
CA LEU A 13 -34.33 0.34 -18.29
C LEU A 13 -33.40 -0.66 -18.98
N VAL A 14 -32.65 -0.16 -19.96
CA VAL A 14 -31.42 -0.81 -20.42
C VAL A 14 -30.48 -0.79 -19.23
N LEU A 15 -30.59 -1.81 -18.38
CA LEU A 15 -29.56 -2.15 -17.42
C LEU A 15 -28.32 -2.48 -18.25
N PRO A 16 -27.19 -1.77 -18.11
CA PRO A 16 -25.93 -2.31 -18.60
C PRO A 16 -25.74 -3.63 -17.87
N ALA A 17 -25.73 -4.72 -18.63
CA ALA A 17 -25.26 -6.00 -18.15
C ALA A 17 -23.79 -5.80 -17.77
N TYR A 18 -23.55 -5.48 -16.50
CA TYR A 18 -22.28 -5.73 -15.86
C TYR A 18 -22.14 -7.25 -15.83
N ALA A 19 -21.61 -7.80 -16.91
CA ALA A 19 -21.07 -9.14 -16.91
C ALA A 19 -20.00 -9.16 -15.83
N GLN A 20 -20.37 -9.68 -14.66
CA GLN A 20 -19.43 -10.05 -13.60
C GLN A 20 -18.59 -11.19 -14.15
N THR A 21 -17.50 -10.83 -14.84
CA THR A 21 -16.41 -11.75 -15.10
C THR A 21 -15.78 -12.07 -13.75
N ALA A 22 -15.75 -13.35 -13.40
CA ALA A 22 -15.01 -13.84 -12.25
C ALA A 22 -13.53 -13.44 -12.42
N GLY A 23 -13.12 -12.45 -11.63
CA GLY A 23 -11.77 -11.99 -11.30
C GLY A 23 -10.60 -12.42 -12.19
N ALA A 24 -10.29 -11.63 -13.21
CA ALA A 24 -8.91 -11.48 -13.66
C ALA A 24 -8.27 -10.35 -12.85
N GLU A 25 -7.17 -10.64 -12.14
CA GLU A 25 -6.39 -9.62 -11.43
C GLU A 25 -5.98 -8.53 -12.44
N PRO A 26 -6.19 -7.23 -12.14
CA PRO A 26 -5.79 -6.17 -13.07
C PRO A 26 -4.30 -6.31 -13.38
N PRO A 27 -3.87 -6.06 -14.64
CA PRO A 27 -2.47 -6.20 -15.02
C PRO A 27 -1.62 -5.30 -14.13
N ARG A 28 -0.90 -5.92 -13.19
CA ARG A 28 0.04 -5.22 -12.32
C ARG A 28 1.32 -4.98 -13.10
N PRO A 29 1.94 -3.80 -12.96
CA PRO A 29 3.24 -3.58 -13.57
C PRO A 29 4.23 -4.60 -13.00
N GLU A 30 5.10 -5.10 -13.87
CA GLU A 30 6.15 -6.01 -13.45
C GLU A 30 7.19 -5.21 -12.66
N ILE A 31 7.57 -5.67 -11.47
CA ILE A 31 8.53 -4.97 -10.61
C ILE A 31 9.84 -5.74 -10.62
N ASN A 32 10.91 -5.07 -11.06
CA ASN A 32 12.27 -5.53 -10.85
C ASN A 32 12.68 -5.20 -9.42
N TRP A 33 12.88 -6.23 -8.59
CA TRP A 33 13.24 -6.09 -7.18
C TRP A 33 14.73 -5.85 -6.93
N GLY A 34 15.53 -5.83 -8.01
CA GLY A 34 16.97 -5.63 -8.00
C GLY A 34 17.69 -6.48 -6.95
N LYS A 35 18.47 -5.82 -6.07
CA LYS A 35 19.28 -6.47 -5.03
C LYS A 35 18.47 -6.93 -3.81
N CYS A 36 17.18 -6.67 -3.77
CA CYS A 36 16.34 -6.99 -2.61
C CYS A 36 15.16 -7.91 -2.96
N PRO A 37 15.41 -9.11 -3.54
CA PRO A 37 14.35 -10.03 -3.94
C PRO A 37 13.54 -10.59 -2.76
N GLN A 38 14.10 -10.63 -1.55
CA GLN A 38 13.39 -11.06 -0.33
C GLN A 38 12.28 -10.07 0.10
N LEU A 39 12.24 -8.87 -0.49
CA LEU A 39 11.15 -7.93 -0.28
C LEU A 39 9.95 -8.19 -1.20
N GLN A 40 10.12 -9.03 -2.23
CA GLN A 40 9.03 -9.43 -3.11
C GLN A 40 8.01 -10.27 -2.32
N PRO A 41 6.75 -9.82 -2.18
CA PRO A 41 5.72 -10.62 -1.52
C PRO A 41 5.40 -11.87 -2.35
N SER A 42 5.10 -13.00 -1.71
CA SER A 42 4.63 -14.21 -2.41
C SER A 42 3.25 -13.99 -3.05
N LYS A 43 2.82 -14.91 -3.93
CA LYS A 43 1.49 -14.81 -4.55
C LYS A 43 0.39 -14.93 -3.49
N GLU A 44 0.57 -15.85 -2.56
CA GLU A 44 -0.34 -16.11 -1.45
C GLU A 44 -0.42 -14.90 -0.52
N GLU A 45 0.72 -14.28 -0.17
CA GLU A 45 0.75 -13.06 0.66
C GLU A 45 0.04 -11.90 -0.01
N ARG A 46 0.19 -11.73 -1.33
CA ARG A 46 -0.53 -10.70 -2.08
C ARG A 46 -2.03 -10.95 -2.09
N GLN A 47 -2.46 -12.19 -2.31
CA GLN A 47 -3.88 -12.55 -2.33
C GLN A 47 -4.51 -12.39 -0.94
N GLN A 48 -3.83 -12.86 0.09
CA GLN A 48 -4.29 -12.71 1.47
C GLN A 48 -4.39 -11.24 1.87
N LYS A 49 -3.40 -10.41 1.50
CA LYS A 49 -3.47 -8.97 1.74
C LYS A 49 -4.57 -8.28 0.93
N ALA A 50 -4.80 -8.67 -0.32
CA ALA A 50 -5.88 -8.14 -1.13
C ALA A 50 -7.25 -8.42 -0.48
N LEU A 51 -7.48 -9.65 -0.03
CA LEU A 51 -8.71 -10.01 0.69
C LEU A 51 -8.90 -9.20 1.97
N VAL A 52 -7.83 -8.96 2.72
CA VAL A 52 -7.87 -8.09 3.90
C VAL A 52 -8.20 -6.66 3.51
N ILE A 53 -7.56 -6.11 2.47
CA ILE A 53 -7.84 -4.76 1.98
C ILE A 53 -9.30 -4.62 1.55
N ASP A 54 -9.82 -5.55 0.73
CA ASP A 54 -11.21 -5.54 0.29
C ASP A 54 -12.17 -5.60 1.49
N THR A 55 -11.90 -6.53 2.41
CA THR A 55 -12.67 -6.65 3.67
C THR A 55 -12.60 -5.37 4.51
N CYS A 56 -11.45 -4.70 4.55
CA CYS A 56 -11.26 -3.44 5.26
C CYS A 56 -12.02 -2.30 4.58
N LEU A 57 -11.93 -2.18 3.25
CA LEU A 57 -12.65 -1.15 2.49
C LEU A 57 -14.17 -1.28 2.62
N GLU A 58 -14.69 -2.51 2.74
CA GLU A 58 -16.11 -2.77 2.98
C GLU A 58 -16.55 -2.47 4.43
N LYS A 59 -15.68 -2.67 5.42
CA LYS A 59 -16.07 -2.66 6.85
C LYS A 59 -15.66 -1.41 7.62
N VAL A 60 -14.71 -0.63 7.16
CA VAL A 60 -13.94 0.25 8.04
C VAL A 60 -14.23 1.74 7.76
N PRO A 61 -14.92 2.46 8.67
CA PRO A 61 -14.51 3.83 9.00
C PRO A 61 -13.06 3.76 9.55
N LEU A 62 -12.13 4.48 8.93
CA LEU A 62 -10.67 4.40 9.14
C LEU A 62 -10.29 4.21 10.64
N PRO A 63 -9.43 3.24 10.98
CA PRO A 63 -9.25 2.81 12.37
C PRO A 63 -8.42 3.79 13.19
N ASP A 64 -8.69 3.82 14.49
CA ASP A 64 -7.88 4.47 15.52
C ASP A 64 -6.50 3.79 15.64
N VAL A 65 -5.44 4.60 15.70
CA VAL A 65 -4.02 4.23 15.67
C VAL A 65 -3.59 3.33 16.84
N GLU A 66 -4.44 3.16 17.85
CA GLU A 66 -4.15 2.44 19.09
C GLU A 66 -3.90 0.93 18.93
N HIS A 67 -4.42 0.28 17.88
CA HIS A 67 -4.34 -1.18 17.70
C HIS A 67 -3.23 -1.66 16.75
N ALA A 68 -2.52 -0.75 16.09
CA ALA A 68 -1.37 -1.12 15.27
C ALA A 68 -0.14 -1.31 16.17
N ASN A 69 0.35 -2.56 16.32
CA ASN A 69 1.58 -2.89 17.06
C ASN A 69 2.88 -2.22 16.51
N GLU A 70 2.73 -1.37 15.51
CA GLU A 70 3.73 -0.48 14.94
C GLU A 70 3.97 0.74 15.83
N PHE A 71 3.00 1.10 16.67
CA PHE A 71 3.10 2.15 17.67
C PHE A 71 3.20 1.55 19.07
N ASN A 72 3.89 2.24 19.98
CA ASN A 72 3.92 1.89 21.39
C ASN A 72 2.69 2.45 22.12
N LYS A 73 2.55 2.15 23.41
CA LYS A 73 1.44 2.63 24.26
C LYS A 73 1.34 4.17 24.36
N ASN A 74 2.38 4.89 23.92
CA ASN A 74 2.42 6.35 23.91
C ASN A 74 2.12 6.92 22.50
N GLY A 75 1.71 6.08 21.54
CA GLY A 75 1.47 6.49 20.16
C GLY A 75 2.74 6.77 19.36
N GLN A 76 3.92 6.41 19.87
CA GLN A 76 5.19 6.61 19.17
C GLN A 76 5.50 5.41 18.29
N TYR A 77 5.99 5.68 17.09
CA TYR A 77 6.40 4.62 16.17
C TYR A 77 7.59 3.84 16.71
N ARG A 78 7.54 2.52 16.55
CA ARG A 78 8.56 1.58 17.02
C ARG A 78 9.69 1.40 16.02
N PHE A 79 10.58 2.38 15.92
CA PHE A 79 11.77 2.30 15.06
C PHE A 79 12.69 1.12 15.41
N ASP A 80 12.78 0.76 16.70
CA ASP A 80 13.49 -0.43 17.20
C ASP A 80 12.98 -1.72 16.56
N ARG A 81 11.65 -1.82 16.44
CA ARG A 81 11.01 -2.96 15.78
C ARG A 81 11.35 -2.96 14.31
N ALA A 82 11.21 -1.83 13.62
CA ALA A 82 11.53 -1.73 12.20
C ALA A 82 12.98 -2.14 11.89
N ARG A 83 13.95 -1.72 12.73
CA ARG A 83 15.35 -2.15 12.63
C ARG A 83 15.51 -3.66 12.78
N THR A 84 14.82 -4.24 13.75
CA THR A 84 14.83 -5.69 14.00
C THR A 84 14.23 -6.46 12.82
N GLU A 85 13.14 -5.97 12.25
CA GLU A 85 12.54 -6.56 11.04
C GLU A 85 13.52 -6.52 9.86
N ILE A 86 14.24 -5.41 9.65
CA ILE A 86 15.28 -5.30 8.60
C ILE A 86 16.36 -6.36 8.79
N LEU A 87 16.89 -6.51 10.01
CA LEU A 87 17.90 -7.55 10.33
C LEU A 87 17.36 -8.96 10.08
N ASN A 88 16.09 -9.21 10.42
CA ASN A 88 15.46 -10.52 10.24
C ASN A 88 15.19 -10.85 8.77
N LYS A 89 15.15 -9.85 7.88
CA LYS A 89 15.06 -10.09 6.42
C LYS A 89 16.31 -10.70 5.82
N LYS A 90 17.44 -10.71 6.55
CA LYS A 90 18.71 -11.29 6.10
C LYS A 90 19.06 -10.76 4.71
N LEU A 91 19.25 -9.44 4.65
CA LEU A 91 19.58 -8.80 3.39
C LEU A 91 20.98 -9.25 2.93
N ALA A 92 21.30 -9.06 1.65
CA ALA A 92 22.64 -9.36 1.17
C ALA A 92 23.68 -8.56 1.97
N ALA A 93 24.87 -9.14 2.21
CA ALA A 93 25.88 -8.56 3.10
C ALA A 93 26.35 -7.16 2.67
N ASP A 94 26.28 -6.83 1.37
CA ASP A 94 26.61 -5.51 0.82
C ASP A 94 25.43 -4.51 0.84
N VAL A 95 24.23 -4.98 1.16
CA VAL A 95 22.97 -4.22 1.19
C VAL A 95 22.53 -3.92 2.62
N GLU A 96 22.55 -4.91 3.51
CA GLU A 96 22.03 -4.79 4.89
C GLU A 96 22.63 -3.60 5.64
N PRO A 97 23.96 -3.37 5.66
CA PRO A 97 24.53 -2.24 6.37
C PRO A 97 24.08 -0.89 5.80
N LYS A 98 23.82 -0.82 4.49
CA LYS A 98 23.36 0.41 3.83
C LYS A 98 21.91 0.72 4.17
N VAL A 99 21.05 -0.30 4.19
CA VAL A 99 19.64 -0.15 4.57
C VAL A 99 19.54 0.23 6.05
N LEU A 100 20.35 -0.37 6.93
CA LEU A 100 20.40 -0.01 8.34
C LEU A 100 20.92 1.41 8.58
N ALA A 101 21.97 1.83 7.85
CA ALA A 101 22.43 3.22 7.92
C ALA A 101 21.32 4.20 7.52
N LYS A 102 20.58 3.90 6.44
CA LYS A 102 19.43 4.72 6.02
C LYS A 102 18.25 4.66 6.99
N HIS A 103 18.02 3.54 7.66
CA HIS A 103 17.08 3.47 8.77
C HIS A 103 17.44 4.46 9.89
N ASP A 104 18.70 4.49 10.31
CA ASP A 104 19.17 5.38 11.38
C ASP A 104 19.10 6.86 10.94
N GLU A 105 19.47 7.17 9.69
CA GLU A 105 19.35 8.51 9.11
C GLU A 105 17.89 8.98 8.99
N CYS A 106 17.01 8.17 8.38
CA CYS A 106 15.60 8.51 8.19
C CYS A 106 14.85 8.65 9.51
N LYS A 107 15.17 7.80 10.49
CA LYS A 107 14.65 7.92 11.85
C LYS A 107 15.04 9.27 12.46
N LYS A 108 16.33 9.60 12.44
CA LYS A 108 16.85 10.84 12.99
C LYS A 108 16.21 12.06 12.34
N GLU A 109 16.13 12.07 11.01
CA GLU A 109 15.50 13.16 10.27
C GLU A 109 14.03 13.35 10.66
N ALA A 110 13.28 12.26 10.81
CA ALA A 110 11.90 12.29 11.23
C ALA A 110 11.73 12.81 12.67
N GLU A 111 12.56 12.34 13.61
CA GLU A 111 12.57 12.79 15.01
C GLU A 111 12.92 14.28 15.13
N GLU A 112 13.89 14.76 14.35
CA GLU A 112 14.32 16.17 14.36
C GLU A 112 13.30 17.11 13.73
N LYS A 113 12.66 16.72 12.61
CA LYS A 113 11.68 17.56 11.90
C LYS A 113 10.30 17.57 12.55
N PHE A 114 9.91 16.47 13.19
CA PHE A 114 8.55 16.26 13.69
C PHE A 114 8.54 15.85 15.16
N ALA A 115 9.14 16.69 16.00
CA ALA A 115 9.07 16.52 17.45
C ALA A 115 7.61 16.47 17.92
N HIS A 116 7.20 15.34 18.51
CA HIS A 116 5.85 15.07 19.03
C HIS A 116 4.71 14.99 18.01
N GLN A 117 5.01 15.05 16.70
CA GLN A 117 4.02 14.83 15.63
C GLN A 117 4.17 13.42 15.05
N PHE A 118 3.83 12.40 15.84
CA PHE A 118 4.16 11.00 15.53
C PHE A 118 3.61 10.49 14.19
N VAL A 119 2.47 11.00 13.73
CA VAL A 119 1.94 10.67 12.39
C VAL A 119 2.83 11.23 11.28
N ALA A 120 3.18 12.52 11.35
CA ALA A 120 4.05 13.17 10.37
C ALA A 120 5.47 12.56 10.39
N GLN A 121 5.94 12.19 11.58
CA GLN A 121 7.19 11.46 11.76
C GLN A 121 7.20 10.13 10.99
N VAL A 122 6.15 9.32 11.11
CA VAL A 122 6.04 8.05 10.37
C VAL A 122 5.97 8.27 8.87
N GLN A 123 5.18 9.24 8.42
CA GLN A 123 5.05 9.55 6.98
C GLN A 123 6.40 9.92 6.37
N LEU A 124 7.16 10.80 7.02
CA LEU A 124 8.49 11.16 6.53
C LEU A 124 9.45 9.96 6.57
N TYR A 125 9.47 9.21 7.67
CA TYR A 125 10.30 8.01 7.79
C TYR A 125 10.00 6.99 6.68
N GLN A 126 8.73 6.69 6.42
CA GLN A 126 8.34 5.74 5.38
C GLN A 126 8.76 6.21 3.99
N ALA A 127 8.46 7.47 3.64
CA ALA A 127 8.87 8.02 2.35
C ALA A 127 10.41 8.03 2.18
N CYS A 128 11.15 8.38 3.23
CA CYS A 128 12.62 8.37 3.24
C CYS A 128 13.17 6.95 3.04
N MET A 129 12.64 5.97 3.77
CA MET A 129 13.05 4.57 3.65
C MET A 129 12.71 4.00 2.28
N ASP A 130 11.49 4.20 1.78
CA ASP A 130 11.05 3.69 0.47
C ASP A 130 11.94 4.23 -0.66
N TYR A 131 12.27 5.53 -0.63
CA TYR A 131 13.20 6.14 -1.58
C TYR A 131 14.57 5.47 -1.52
N HIS A 132 15.18 5.40 -0.32
CA HIS A 132 16.53 4.87 -0.19
C HIS A 132 16.63 3.37 -0.44
N ILE A 133 15.64 2.58 -0.02
CA ILE A 133 15.53 1.16 -0.35
C ILE A 133 15.46 1.03 -1.88
N SER A 134 14.61 1.80 -2.56
CA SER A 134 14.52 1.75 -4.02
C SER A 134 15.86 2.01 -4.71
N GLN A 135 16.63 3.01 -4.22
CA GLN A 135 17.96 3.31 -4.76
C GLN A 135 19.00 2.23 -4.45
N ILE A 136 19.07 1.77 -3.19
CA ILE A 136 20.05 0.76 -2.75
C ILE A 136 19.78 -0.57 -3.45
N CYS A 137 18.51 -0.95 -3.53
CA CYS A 137 18.07 -2.19 -4.13
C CYS A 137 18.02 -2.10 -5.66
N GLY A 138 17.99 -0.90 -6.25
CA GLY A 138 17.84 -0.73 -7.70
C GLY A 138 16.47 -1.21 -8.19
N ILE A 139 15.42 -0.97 -7.39
CA ILE A 139 14.06 -1.37 -7.73
C ILE A 139 13.55 -0.52 -8.89
N GLN A 140 12.99 -1.16 -9.91
CA GLN A 140 12.44 -0.49 -11.10
C GLN A 140 11.07 -1.06 -11.45
N ILE A 141 10.14 -0.18 -11.80
CA ILE A 141 8.84 -0.59 -12.34
C ILE A 141 9.02 -0.81 -13.85
N GLN A 142 8.96 -2.06 -14.29
CA GLN A 142 9.04 -2.43 -15.69
C GLN A 142 7.64 -2.37 -16.31
N GLY A 143 7.45 -1.46 -17.27
CA GLY A 143 6.25 -1.44 -18.12
C GLY A 143 5.02 -0.77 -17.49
N GLY A 144 4.96 0.55 -17.58
CA GLY A 144 3.69 1.27 -17.61
C GLY A 144 3.12 1.21 -19.03
N ALA A 145 2.22 0.27 -19.31
CA ALA A 145 1.20 0.54 -20.34
C ALA A 145 0.31 1.65 -19.76
N GLY A 146 0.37 2.83 -20.38
CA GLY A 146 -0.13 4.08 -19.83
C GLY A 146 -1.59 4.02 -19.37
N ALA A 147 -1.82 4.47 -18.13
CA ALA A 147 -3.11 5.02 -17.76
C ALA A 147 -3.25 6.40 -18.41
N PRO A 148 -4.37 6.73 -19.08
CA PRO A 148 -4.57 8.06 -19.63
C PRO A 148 -4.64 9.08 -18.48
N ALA A 149 -3.85 10.15 -18.62
CA ALA A 149 -3.95 11.32 -17.76
C ALA A 149 -5.33 11.97 -17.98
N HIS A 150 -6.17 11.97 -16.94
CA HIS A 150 -7.31 12.87 -16.88
C HIS A 150 -6.78 14.26 -16.48
N GLY A 151 -6.67 15.14 -17.48
CA GLY A 151 -6.56 16.59 -17.29
C GLY A 151 -7.91 17.23 -17.04
#